data_AF-X0UBE6-F1
#
_entry.id   AF-X0UBE6-F1
#
_cell.length_a   1.000
_cell.length_b   1.000
_cell.length_c   1.000
_cell.angle_alpha   90.00
_cell.angle_beta   90.00
_cell.angle_gamma   90.00
#
_symmetry.space_group_name_H-M   'P 1'
#
loop_
_entity.id
_entity.type
_entity.pdbx_description
1 polymer ?
#
loop_
_entity_poly.entity_id
_entity_poly.type
_entity_poly.pdbx_seq_one_letter_code
_entity_poly.pdbx_strand_id
1 'polypeptide(L)'
;MIRLEKSETLQRKIRQDDVEELAIPTWTLVRKALKAGKVDEALEFIDYACFEVKQIHDILAAFPDIALTHIADCCGEEEIIKVLRKRYYDRAKNIISTIKSPREALQRLIEQQRAHFSEFTVVEESDRYVVRTDP
;
A
#
# COMPACT_ATOMS: atom_id res chain seq x y z
N MET A 1 -28.30 -5.31 -4.53
CA MET A 1 -27.76 -6.51 -3.91
C MET A 1 -26.28 -6.49 -4.16
N ILE A 2 -25.50 -6.54 -3.09
CA ILE A 2 -24.04 -6.58 -3.18
C ILE A 2 -23.61 -7.91 -3.79
N ARG A 3 -22.78 -7.87 -4.83
CA ARG A 3 -22.34 -9.04 -5.59
C ARG A 3 -20.90 -8.90 -6.05
N LEU A 4 -20.09 -9.92 -5.80
CA LEU A 4 -18.74 -10.00 -6.34
C LEU A 4 -18.70 -10.95 -7.55
N GLU A 5 -18.71 -10.39 -8.75
CA GLU A 5 -18.89 -11.15 -9.99
C GLU A 5 -17.77 -10.91 -10.99
N LYS A 6 -17.45 -11.92 -11.81
CA LYS A 6 -16.45 -11.78 -12.85
C LYS A 6 -16.95 -10.80 -13.92
N SER A 7 -16.19 -9.72 -14.14
CA SER A 7 -16.39 -8.84 -15.28
C SER A 7 -15.78 -9.46 -16.53
N GLU A 8 -16.56 -9.55 -17.61
CA GLU A 8 -16.06 -10.02 -18.91
C GLU A 8 -15.03 -9.05 -19.51
N THR A 9 -15.23 -7.74 -19.35
CA THR A 9 -14.30 -6.73 -19.87
C THR A 9 -12.99 -6.69 -19.10
N LEU A 10 -13.06 -6.73 -17.76
CA LEU A 10 -11.87 -6.59 -16.91
C LEU A 10 -11.20 -7.93 -16.59
N GLN A 11 -11.81 -9.06 -16.99
CA GLN A 11 -11.35 -10.44 -16.74
C GLN A 11 -11.03 -10.74 -15.26
N ARG A 12 -11.68 -10.02 -14.34
CA ARG A 12 -11.52 -10.18 -12.88
C ARG A 12 -12.85 -9.98 -12.16
N LYS A 13 -12.93 -10.44 -10.91
CA LYS A 13 -14.06 -10.14 -10.02
C LYS A 13 -14.11 -8.64 -9.70
N ILE A 14 -15.31 -8.05 -9.80
CA ILE A 14 -15.61 -6.68 -9.38
C ILE A 14 -16.93 -6.66 -8.62
N ARG A 15 -17.13 -5.63 -7.79
CA ARG A 15 -18.45 -5.36 -7.22
C ARG A 15 -19.41 -4.90 -8.31
N GLN A 16 -20.53 -5.61 -8.42
CA GLN A 16 -21.63 -5.33 -9.35
C GLN A 16 -22.93 -5.14 -8.55
N ASP A 17 -22.89 -4.13 -7.69
CA ASP A 17 -23.94 -3.88 -6.72
C ASP A 17 -25.09 -3.08 -7.34
N ASP A 18 -26.21 -3.02 -6.64
CA ASP A 18 -27.30 -2.12 -7.03
C ASP A 18 -26.90 -0.67 -6.72
N VAL A 19 -27.53 0.27 -7.43
CA VAL A 19 -27.14 1.69 -7.42
C VAL A 19 -27.11 2.28 -6.01
N GLU A 20 -28.06 1.90 -5.16
CA GLU A 20 -28.20 2.38 -3.78
C GLU A 20 -27.07 1.90 -2.85
N GLU A 21 -26.33 0.85 -3.27
CA GLU A 21 -25.29 0.20 -2.47
C GLU A 21 -23.87 0.54 -2.96
N LEU A 22 -23.72 1.15 -4.15
CA LEU A 22 -22.42 1.49 -4.75
C LEU A 22 -21.56 2.39 -3.84
N ALA A 23 -22.18 3.25 -3.04
CA ALA A 23 -21.48 4.15 -2.12
C ALA A 23 -20.96 3.45 -0.85
N ILE A 24 -21.33 2.19 -0.61
CA ILE A 24 -20.92 1.46 0.60
C ILE A 24 -19.49 0.96 0.40
N PRO A 25 -18.50 1.34 1.25
CA PRO A 25 -17.13 0.86 1.11
C PRO A 25 -17.01 -0.65 1.38
N THR A 26 -16.11 -1.34 0.69
CA THR A 26 -15.87 -2.79 0.85
C THR A 26 -15.54 -3.15 2.31
N TRP A 27 -14.73 -2.34 3.01
CA TRP A 27 -14.43 -2.55 4.44
C TRP A 27 -15.66 -2.49 5.37
N THR A 28 -16.72 -1.78 4.98
CA THR A 28 -17.99 -1.80 5.72
C THR A 28 -18.71 -3.13 5.55
N LEU A 29 -18.59 -3.76 4.38
CA LEU A 29 -19.16 -5.08 4.09
C LEU A 29 -18.43 -6.17 4.88
N VAL A 30 -17.09 -6.13 4.91
CA VAL A 30 -16.26 -7.00 5.75
C VAL A 30 -16.75 -6.97 7.20
N ARG A 31 -16.90 -5.77 7.78
CA ARG A 31 -17.38 -5.62 9.16
C ARG A 31 -18.79 -6.14 9.38
N LYS A 32 -19.70 -5.97 8.40
CA LYS A 32 -21.08 -6.48 8.48
C LYS A 32 -21.09 -8.02 8.44
N ALA A 33 -20.36 -8.63 7.52
CA ALA A 33 -20.27 -10.09 7.38
C ALA A 33 -19.66 -10.72 8.65
N LEU A 34 -18.58 -10.16 9.19
CA LEU A 34 -17.97 -10.62 10.44
C LEU A 34 -18.95 -10.56 11.63
N LYS A 35 -19.66 -9.43 11.79
CA LYS A 35 -20.66 -9.28 12.87
C LYS A 35 -21.84 -10.25 12.73
N ALA A 36 -22.17 -10.65 11.51
CA ALA A 36 -23.21 -11.62 11.22
C ALA A 36 -22.72 -13.09 11.31
N GLY A 37 -21.46 -13.33 11.66
CA GLY A 37 -20.87 -14.67 11.70
C GLY A 37 -20.63 -15.30 10.34
N LYS A 38 -20.71 -14.51 9.25
CA LYS A 38 -20.53 -14.98 7.87
C LYS A 38 -19.06 -14.88 7.48
N VAL A 39 -18.26 -15.83 7.98
CA VAL A 39 -16.80 -15.79 7.86
C VAL A 39 -16.33 -15.87 6.41
N ASP A 40 -16.87 -16.79 5.60
CA ASP A 40 -16.42 -16.98 4.21
C ASP A 40 -16.72 -15.75 3.35
N GLU A 41 -17.89 -15.13 3.53
CA GLU A 41 -18.26 -13.87 2.87
C GLU A 41 -17.33 -12.73 3.30
N ALA A 42 -16.97 -12.67 4.58
CA ALA A 42 -16.01 -11.67 5.07
C ALA A 42 -14.62 -11.86 4.45
N LEU A 43 -14.15 -13.09 4.32
CA LEU A 43 -12.86 -13.41 3.68
C LEU A 43 -12.86 -13.02 2.21
N GLU A 44 -13.94 -13.31 1.46
CA GLU A 44 -14.05 -12.89 0.06
C GLU A 44 -14.01 -11.36 -0.09
N PHE A 45 -14.67 -10.61 0.80
CA PHE A 45 -14.57 -9.15 0.81
C PHE A 45 -13.19 -8.63 1.26
N ILE A 46 -12.48 -9.34 2.15
CA ILE A 46 -11.11 -8.99 2.54
C ILE A 46 -10.19 -9.11 1.33
N ASP A 47 -10.23 -10.24 0.62
CA ASP A 47 -9.39 -10.47 -0.56
C ASP A 47 -9.64 -9.41 -1.63
N TYR A 48 -10.92 -9.09 -1.89
CA TYR A 48 -11.29 -8.03 -2.82
C TYR A 48 -10.80 -6.64 -2.35
N ALA A 49 -10.96 -6.30 -1.07
CA ALA A 49 -10.48 -5.03 -0.53
C ALA A 49 -8.95 -4.89 -0.60
N CYS A 50 -8.21 -5.98 -0.33
CA CYS A 50 -6.75 -6.02 -0.47
C CYS A 50 -6.34 -5.76 -1.92
N PHE A 51 -7.04 -6.35 -2.89
CA PHE A 51 -6.84 -6.06 -4.30
C PHE A 51 -7.10 -4.58 -4.64
N GLU A 52 -8.20 -3.99 -4.16
CA GLU A 52 -8.53 -2.57 -4.39
C GLU A 52 -7.44 -1.64 -3.83
N VAL A 53 -6.97 -1.91 -2.61
CA VAL A 53 -5.92 -1.13 -1.96
C VAL A 53 -4.59 -1.25 -2.72
N LYS A 54 -4.23 -2.46 -3.17
CA LYS A 54 -3.02 -2.68 -3.98
C LYS A 54 -3.06 -1.91 -5.29
N GLN A 55 -4.19 -1.93 -6.01
CA GLN A 55 -4.38 -1.15 -7.23
C GLN A 55 -4.18 0.35 -7.01
N ILE A 56 -4.80 0.91 -5.96
CA ILE A 56 -4.64 2.33 -5.62
C ILE A 56 -3.19 2.64 -5.27
N HIS A 57 -2.53 1.79 -4.49
CA HIS A 57 -1.12 1.94 -4.16
C HIS A 57 -0.26 1.97 -5.42
N ASP A 58 -0.43 1.02 -6.34
CA ASP A 58 0.39 0.92 -7.55
C ASP A 58 0.22 2.16 -8.44
N ILE A 59 -1.00 2.71 -8.54
CA ILE A 59 -1.25 3.99 -9.22
C ILE A 59 -0.52 5.15 -8.54
N LEU A 60 -0.58 5.22 -7.20
CA LEU A 60 0.10 6.27 -6.43
C LEU A 60 1.63 6.14 -6.47
N ALA A 61 2.16 4.93 -6.63
CA ALA A 61 3.58 4.67 -6.80
C ALA A 61 4.08 5.02 -8.20
N ALA A 62 3.26 4.79 -9.24
CA ALA A 62 3.58 5.13 -10.62
C ALA A 62 3.54 6.65 -10.89
N PHE A 63 2.73 7.41 -10.16
CA PHE A 63 2.61 8.85 -10.38
C PHE A 63 3.93 9.63 -10.15
N PRO A 64 4.68 9.42 -9.05
CA PRO A 64 6.01 10.00 -8.87
C PRO A 64 6.97 9.68 -10.00
N ASP A 65 6.94 8.46 -10.56
CA ASP A 65 7.84 8.06 -11.65
C ASP A 65 7.70 8.97 -12.87
N ILE A 66 6.46 9.18 -13.33
CA ILE A 66 6.15 10.08 -14.44
C ILE A 66 6.53 11.52 -14.10
N ALA A 67 6.20 11.99 -12.89
CA ALA A 67 6.48 13.36 -12.47
C ALA A 67 7.98 13.65 -12.40
N LEU A 68 8.77 12.72 -11.84
CA LEU A 68 10.21 12.84 -11.72
C LEU A 68 10.90 12.74 -13.08
N THR A 69 10.41 11.86 -13.97
CA THR A 69 10.87 11.77 -15.36
C THR A 69 10.66 13.10 -16.08
N HIS A 70 9.47 13.69 -15.97
CA HIS A 70 9.19 14.99 -16.59
C HIS A 70 10.08 16.11 -16.04
N ILE A 71 10.36 16.11 -14.73
CA ILE A 71 11.30 17.06 -14.11
C ILE A 71 12.71 16.87 -14.69
N ALA A 72 13.16 15.64 -14.85
CA ALA A 72 14.45 15.32 -15.47
C ALA A 72 14.53 15.91 -16.89
N ASP A 73 13.51 15.67 -17.69
CA ASP A 73 13.46 16.08 -19.09
C ASP A 73 13.40 17.60 -19.26
N CYS A 74 12.61 18.29 -18.44
CA CYS A 74 12.41 19.74 -18.57
C CYS A 74 13.53 20.57 -17.95
N CYS A 75 14.13 20.05 -16.89
CA CYS A 75 14.78 20.86 -15.88
C CYS A 75 16.12 20.26 -15.42
N GLY A 76 16.45 19.05 -15.88
CA GLY A 76 17.67 18.31 -15.57
C GLY A 76 17.51 17.38 -14.35
N GLU A 77 18.23 16.26 -14.37
CA GLU A 77 18.18 15.25 -13.29
C GLU A 77 18.53 15.81 -11.90
N GLU A 78 19.40 16.83 -11.84
CA GLU A 78 19.79 17.50 -10.59
C GLU A 78 18.62 18.18 -9.86
N GLU A 79 17.52 18.49 -10.56
CA GLU A 79 16.32 19.04 -9.92
C GLU A 79 15.54 17.98 -9.14
N ILE A 80 15.64 16.71 -9.53
CA ILE A 80 14.98 15.59 -8.82
C ILE A 80 15.42 15.56 -7.36
N ILE A 81 16.74 15.61 -7.11
CA ILE A 81 17.24 15.54 -5.74
C ILE A 81 16.81 16.75 -4.90
N LYS A 82 16.67 17.93 -5.50
CA LYS A 82 16.19 19.15 -4.80
C LYS A 82 14.73 18.97 -4.37
N VAL A 83 13.88 18.47 -5.26
CA VAL A 83 12.46 18.20 -4.98
C VAL A 83 12.33 17.11 -3.91
N LEU A 84 13.04 15.98 -4.05
CA LEU A 84 12.99 14.89 -3.09
C LEU A 84 13.51 15.33 -1.72
N ARG A 85 14.63 16.08 -1.66
CA ARG A 85 15.11 16.67 -0.40
C ARG A 85 14.03 17.54 0.23
N LYS A 86 13.46 18.48 -0.52
CA LYS A 86 12.39 19.35 0.01
C LYS A 86 11.18 18.54 0.53
N ARG A 87 10.77 17.50 -0.18
CA ARG A 87 9.63 16.65 0.19
C ARG A 87 9.86 15.81 1.44
N TYR A 88 11.07 15.25 1.58
CA TYR A 88 11.37 14.22 2.58
C TYR A 88 12.23 14.71 3.74
N TYR A 89 12.87 15.88 3.65
CA TYR A 89 13.85 16.33 4.65
C TYR A 89 13.27 16.38 6.07
N ASP A 90 12.14 17.06 6.28
CA ASP A 90 11.56 17.17 7.63
C ASP A 90 11.09 15.82 8.17
N ARG A 91 10.57 14.95 7.29
CA ARG A 91 10.19 13.58 7.65
C ARG A 91 11.41 12.76 8.06
N ALA A 92 12.48 12.80 7.26
CA ALA A 92 13.73 12.09 7.54
C ALA A 92 14.37 12.60 8.83
N LYS A 93 14.45 13.92 9.01
CA LYS A 93 14.95 14.57 10.23
C LYS A 93 14.16 14.13 11.46
N ASN A 94 12.83 14.14 11.38
CA ASN A 94 11.96 13.69 12.46
C ASN A 94 12.20 12.20 12.79
N ILE A 95 12.19 11.33 11.78
CA ILE A 95 12.44 9.90 11.96
C ILE A 95 13.80 9.68 12.66
N ILE A 96 14.87 10.29 12.17
CA ILE A 96 16.22 10.15 12.74
C ILE A 96 16.25 10.66 14.19
N SER A 97 15.62 11.81 14.47
CA SER A 97 15.60 12.38 15.83
C SER A 97 14.76 11.61 16.85
N THR A 98 13.84 10.74 16.40
CA THR A 98 12.87 10.06 17.26
C THR A 98 13.09 8.56 17.39
N ILE A 99 13.96 7.97 16.55
CA ILE A 99 14.39 6.58 16.69
C ILE A 99 15.31 6.46 17.90
N LYS A 100 14.99 5.55 18.81
CA LYS A 100 15.76 5.32 20.05
C LYS A 100 16.66 4.09 19.98
N SER A 101 16.41 3.19 19.03
CA SER A 101 17.20 1.97 18.86
C SER A 101 17.14 1.42 17.43
N PRO A 102 18.13 0.59 17.01
CA PRO A 102 18.07 -0.12 15.73
C PRO A 102 16.82 -1.00 15.57
N ARG A 103 16.36 -1.65 16.65
CA ARG A 103 15.14 -2.47 16.64
C ARG A 103 13.89 -1.63 16.38
N GLU A 104 13.78 -0.45 16.98
CA GLU A 104 12.67 0.46 16.72
C GLU A 104 12.69 0.97 15.27
N ALA A 105 13.88 1.31 14.75
CA ALA A 105 14.04 1.70 13.36
C ALA A 105 13.53 0.60 12.42
N LEU A 106 13.93 -0.65 12.66
CA LEU A 106 13.49 -1.83 11.92
C LEU A 106 11.96 -1.96 11.94
N GLN A 107 11.32 -1.89 13.11
CA GLN A 107 9.87 -2.02 13.24
C GLN A 107 9.10 -0.96 12.45
N ARG A 108 9.54 0.31 12.52
CA ARG A 108 8.91 1.44 11.80
C ARG A 108 9.06 1.31 10.28
N LEU A 109 10.22 0.83 9.81
CA LEU A 109 10.48 0.64 8.38
C LEU A 109 9.68 -0.56 7.83
N ILE A 110 9.63 -1.67 8.57
CA ILE A 110 8.86 -2.87 8.21
C ILE A 110 7.36 -2.61 8.21
N GLU A 111 6.84 -1.78 9.12
CA GLU A 111 5.42 -1.42 9.15
C GLU A 111 4.93 -0.89 7.79
N GLN A 112 5.73 -0.04 7.15
CA GLN A 112 5.42 0.44 5.81
C GLN A 112 5.48 -0.70 4.79
N GLN A 113 6.48 -1.58 4.83
CA GLN A 113 6.58 -2.71 3.91
C GLN A 113 5.39 -3.68 4.02
N ARG A 114 4.94 -4.00 5.25
CA ARG A 114 3.76 -4.87 5.47
C ARG A 114 2.47 -4.28 4.90
N ALA A 115 2.33 -2.96 4.92
CA ALA A 115 1.15 -2.28 4.37
C ALA A 115 1.00 -2.45 2.84
N HIS A 116 2.07 -2.86 2.14
CA HIS A 116 2.07 -3.08 0.70
C HIS A 116 1.81 -4.53 0.29
N PHE A 117 1.51 -5.42 1.26
CA PHE A 117 1.38 -6.87 1.02
C PHE A 117 2.64 -7.47 0.38
N SER A 118 3.80 -6.85 0.58
CA SER A 118 5.08 -7.34 0.07
C SER A 118 5.49 -8.61 0.80
N GLU A 119 6.05 -9.56 0.06
CA GLU A 119 6.76 -10.71 0.64
C GLU A 119 8.21 -10.30 0.89
N PHE A 120 8.67 -10.47 2.13
CA PHE A 120 10.05 -10.15 2.52
C PHE A 120 10.46 -10.96 3.74
N THR A 121 11.77 -11.07 3.95
CA THR A 121 12.36 -11.74 5.11
C THR A 121 13.12 -10.76 5.99
N VAL A 122 13.22 -11.10 7.28
CA VAL A 122 13.95 -10.33 8.27
C VAL A 122 14.80 -11.29 9.08
N VAL A 123 16.11 -11.04 9.12
CA VAL A 123 17.08 -11.83 9.87
C VAL A 123 17.85 -10.90 10.81
N GLU A 124 17.96 -11.29 12.08
CA GLU A 124 18.85 -10.63 13.05
C GLU A 124 20.22 -11.31 12.99
N GLU A 125 21.25 -10.53 12.68
CA GLU A 125 22.65 -10.93 12.72
C GLU A 125 23.35 -10.26 13.92
N SER A 126 24.61 -10.61 14.18
CA SER A 126 25.33 -10.15 15.38
C SER A 126 25.48 -8.62 15.50
N ASP A 127 25.52 -7.91 14.38
CA ASP A 127 25.78 -6.46 14.31
C ASP A 127 24.72 -5.67 13.52
N ARG A 128 23.70 -6.34 12.96
CA ARG A 128 22.72 -5.71 12.08
C ARG A 128 21.42 -6.50 11.93
N TYR A 129 20.43 -5.84 11.34
CA TYR A 129 19.22 -6.47 10.83
C TYR A 129 19.28 -6.49 9.30
N VAL A 130 19.03 -7.67 8.71
CA VAL A 130 18.96 -7.84 7.26
C VAL A 130 17.50 -7.95 6.86
N VAL A 131 17.03 -7.01 6.03
CA VAL A 131 15.70 -7.05 5.41
C VAL A 131 15.91 -7.38 3.94
N ARG A 132 15.37 -8.50 3.48
CA ARG A 132 15.49 -8.94 2.08
C ARG A 132 14.13 -8.94 1.41
N THR A 133 14.02 -8.15 0.35
CA THR A 133 12.88 -8.10 -0.57
C THR A 133 13.31 -8.82 -1.85
N ASP A 134 12.90 -10.08 -2.00
CA ASP A 134 13.13 -10.85 -3.24
C ASP A 134 11.90 -10.64 -4.15
N PRO A 135 11.98 -9.87 -5.24
CA PRO A 135 10.88 -9.68 -6.18
C PRO A 135 10.58 -10.94 -7.00
#